data_AF-A0A7D5XP87-F1
#
_entry.id   AF-A0A7D5XP87-F1
#
_cell.length_a   1.000
_cell.length_b   1.000
_cell.length_c   1.000
_cell.angle_alpha   90.00
_cell.angle_beta   90.00
_cell.angle_gamma   90.00
#
_symmetry.space_group_name_H-M   'P 1'
#
loop_
_entity.id
_entity.type
_entity.pdbx_description
1 polymer ?
#
loop_
_entity_poly.entity_id
_entity_poly.type
_entity_poly.pdbx_seq_one_letter_code
_entity_poly.pdbx_strand_id
1 'polypeptide(L)'
;MNRYLIVALLVIVAAVALYALYGTEQTASLSDFKKELSNTEKVSIVMDTRYSELTGPVMQCGISLARTIGELGKLPDNFAYEGDNCFYSKVGSMNATQNSSIKECESMLTGSVVFYIKYNSARNATSFYKSKAVIEGDGDFLNNCQLASMIGG
;
A
#
# COMPACT_ATOMS: atom_id res chain seq x y z
N MET A 1 20.73 -0.65 46.26
CA MET A 1 20.11 -0.87 44.93
C MET A 1 21.14 -1.55 44.03
N ASN A 2 20.86 -2.77 43.56
CA ASN A 2 21.86 -3.63 42.94
C ASN A 2 22.23 -3.11 41.53
N ARG A 3 23.51 -2.82 41.25
CA ARG A 3 23.95 -2.22 39.97
C ARG A 3 23.50 -3.03 38.76
N TYR A 4 23.42 -4.35 38.90
CA TYR A 4 22.93 -5.26 37.86
C TYR A 4 21.44 -5.06 37.52
N LEU A 5 20.62 -4.65 38.48
CA LEU A 5 19.19 -4.40 38.28
C LEU A 5 18.95 -3.14 37.44
N ILE A 6 19.79 -2.12 37.62
CA ILE A 6 19.73 -0.86 36.88
C ILE A 6 20.14 -1.08 35.42
N VAL A 7 21.22 -1.84 35.19
CA VAL A 7 21.69 -2.17 33.83
C VAL A 7 20.66 -3.00 33.08
N ALA A 8 20.06 -4.01 33.72
CA ALA A 8 19.01 -4.83 33.10
C ALA A 8 17.79 -3.99 32.70
N LEU A 9 17.37 -3.04 33.54
CA LEU A 9 16.25 -2.14 33.23
C LEU A 9 16.54 -1.25 32.02
N LEU A 10 17.75 -0.69 31.94
CA LEU A 10 18.15 0.19 30.83
C LEU A 10 18.18 -0.55 29.48
N VAL A 11 18.62 -1.82 29.47
CA VAL A 11 18.61 -2.65 28.26
C VAL A 11 17.18 -2.93 27.78
N ILE A 12 16.25 -3.21 28.70
CA ILE A 12 14.84 -3.44 28.36
C ILE A 12 14.20 -2.17 27.80
N VAL A 13 14.42 -1.01 28.44
CA VAL A 13 13.89 0.27 27.96
C VAL A 13 14.44 0.62 26.57
N ALA A 14 15.74 0.39 26.33
CA ALA A 14 16.34 0.59 25.02
C ALA A 14 15.78 -0.37 23.95
N ALA A 15 15.56 -1.64 24.29
CA ALA A 15 14.98 -2.62 23.37
C ALA A 15 13.52 -2.29 23.02
N VAL A 16 12.72 -1.82 23.99
CA VAL A 16 11.33 -1.38 23.75
C VAL A 16 11.29 -0.10 22.93
N ALA A 17 12.20 0.86 23.20
CA ALA A 17 12.31 2.09 22.40
C ALA A 17 12.74 1.79 20.96
N LEU A 18 13.68 0.87 20.76
CA LEU A 18 14.06 0.39 19.43
C LEU A 18 12.88 -0.32 18.76
N TYR A 19 12.15 -1.19 19.46
CA TYR A 19 10.97 -1.85 18.89
C TYR A 19 9.88 -0.86 18.49
N ALA A 20 9.66 0.21 19.27
CA ALA A 20 8.73 1.28 18.94
C ALA A 20 9.20 2.14 17.75
N LEU A 21 10.52 2.29 17.56
CA LEU A 21 11.09 2.95 16.39
C LEU A 21 11.02 2.09 15.12
N TYR A 22 11.05 0.76 15.26
CA TYR A 22 11.08 -0.18 14.14
C TYR A 22 9.72 -0.80 13.76
N GLY A 23 8.70 -0.69 14.61
CA GLY A 23 7.54 -1.59 14.52
C GLY A 23 6.20 -0.89 14.71
N THR A 24 5.73 -0.21 13.66
CA THR A 24 4.34 -0.10 13.17
C THR A 24 4.23 1.19 12.37
N GLU A 25 3.96 1.10 11.07
CA GLU A 25 3.52 2.29 10.33
C GLU A 25 2.25 2.82 11.01
N GLN A 26 2.34 4.00 11.61
CA GLN A 26 1.18 4.63 12.23
C GLN A 26 0.17 4.96 11.15
N THR A 27 -1.10 4.67 11.43
CA THR A 27 -2.21 5.12 10.60
C THR A 27 -2.20 6.65 10.54
N ALA A 28 -2.35 7.20 9.34
CA ALA A 28 -2.39 8.63 9.09
C ALA A 28 -3.83 9.08 8.83
N SER A 29 -4.10 10.38 8.99
CA SER A 29 -5.37 10.93 8.53
C SER A 29 -5.43 10.94 7.01
N LEU A 30 -6.64 10.96 6.44
CA LEU A 30 -6.83 11.13 4.99
C LEU A 30 -6.17 12.42 4.48
N SER A 31 -6.21 13.49 5.28
CA SER A 31 -5.59 14.78 4.93
C SER A 31 -4.08 14.66 4.79
N ASP A 32 -3.42 13.96 5.72
CA ASP A 32 -1.97 13.75 5.69
C ASP A 32 -1.56 12.90 4.48
N PHE A 33 -2.34 11.85 4.19
CA PHE A 33 -2.12 11.03 3.00
C PHE A 33 -2.31 11.84 1.71
N LYS A 34 -3.35 12.65 1.59
CA LYS A 34 -3.57 13.54 0.43
C LYS A 34 -2.41 14.51 0.23
N LYS A 35 -1.86 15.05 1.32
CA LYS A 35 -0.68 15.91 1.27
C LYS A 35 0.54 15.17 0.74
N GLU A 36 0.81 13.96 1.24
CA GLU A 36 1.91 13.14 0.75
C GLU A 36 1.73 12.77 -0.73
N LEU A 37 0.52 12.34 -1.12
CA LEU A 37 0.16 12.03 -2.49
C LEU A 37 0.40 13.22 -3.41
N SER A 38 0.00 14.43 -2.99
CA SER A 38 0.16 15.65 -3.77
C SER A 38 1.64 15.97 -4.02
N ASN A 39 2.47 15.85 -2.98
CA ASN A 39 3.90 16.17 -3.01
C ASN A 39 4.76 15.11 -3.71
N THR A 40 4.27 13.88 -3.82
CA THR A 40 5.05 12.77 -4.38
C THR A 40 4.93 12.70 -5.90
N GLU A 41 6.05 12.54 -6.60
CA GLU A 41 6.07 12.33 -8.05
C GLU A 41 5.67 10.91 -8.46
N LYS A 42 6.08 9.91 -7.66
CA LYS A 42 5.88 8.49 -7.93
C LYS A 42 4.68 7.93 -7.17
N VAL A 43 3.72 7.39 -7.92
CA VAL A 43 2.58 6.68 -7.36
C VAL A 43 2.59 5.26 -7.87
N SER A 44 2.23 4.31 -7.02
CA SER A 44 2.17 2.91 -7.40
C SER A 44 0.85 2.28 -6.93
N ILE A 45 0.29 1.41 -7.75
CA ILE A 45 -0.91 0.63 -7.44
C ILE A 45 -0.49 -0.83 -7.38
N VAL A 46 -0.84 -1.50 -6.29
CA VAL A 46 -0.59 -2.93 -6.08
C VAL A 46 -1.94 -3.64 -5.97
N MET A 47 -2.21 -4.53 -6.92
CA MET A 47 -3.38 -5.40 -6.95
C MET A 47 -2.99 -6.78 -6.41
N ASP A 48 -3.31 -7.07 -5.15
CA ASP A 48 -2.98 -8.35 -4.53
C ASP A 48 -4.13 -9.35 -4.72
N THR A 49 -3.92 -10.31 -5.62
CA THR A 49 -4.89 -11.35 -5.98
C THR A 49 -4.60 -12.71 -5.34
N ARG A 50 -3.57 -12.81 -4.48
CA ARG A 50 -3.08 -14.09 -3.94
C ARG A 50 -4.07 -14.87 -3.09
N TYR A 51 -5.07 -14.18 -2.52
CA TYR A 51 -5.95 -14.73 -1.50
C TYR A 51 -7.42 -14.78 -1.93
N SER A 52 -7.72 -14.68 -3.23
CA SER A 52 -9.10 -14.69 -3.72
C SER A 52 -9.23 -15.20 -5.14
N GLU A 53 -10.27 -16.00 -5.38
CA GLU A 53 -10.71 -16.32 -6.75
C GLU A 53 -11.35 -15.11 -7.45
N LEU A 54 -11.65 -14.05 -6.69
CA LEU A 54 -12.25 -12.81 -7.19
C LEU A 54 -11.17 -11.80 -7.59
N THR A 55 -10.39 -12.17 -8.60
CA THR A 55 -9.38 -11.29 -9.21
C THR A 55 -10.01 -10.07 -9.90
N GLY A 56 -11.19 -10.25 -10.49
CA GLY A 56 -11.94 -9.22 -11.22
C GLY A 56 -12.18 -7.93 -10.42
N PRO A 57 -12.83 -7.99 -9.24
CA PRO A 57 -13.09 -6.80 -8.43
C PRO A 57 -11.82 -6.06 -7.98
N VAL A 58 -10.76 -6.79 -7.61
CA VAL A 58 -9.45 -6.19 -7.25
C VAL A 58 -8.88 -5.42 -8.45
N MET A 59 -8.89 -6.03 -9.63
CA MET A 59 -8.43 -5.39 -10.87
C MET A 59 -9.29 -4.17 -11.24
N GLN A 60 -10.61 -4.27 -11.11
CA GLN A 60 -11.53 -3.18 -11.43
C GLN A 60 -11.34 -1.98 -10.49
N CYS A 61 -11.13 -2.21 -9.19
CA CYS A 61 -10.73 -1.15 -8.28
C CYS A 61 -9.38 -0.53 -8.70
N GLY A 62 -8.39 -1.35 -9.07
CA GLY A 62 -7.08 -0.87 -9.54
C GLY A 62 -7.16 0.01 -10.78
N ILE A 63 -7.96 -0.38 -11.77
CA ILE A 63 -8.20 0.40 -12.99
C ILE A 63 -8.88 1.73 -12.66
N SER A 64 -9.92 1.70 -11.81
CA SER A 64 -10.65 2.90 -11.40
C SER A 64 -9.72 3.86 -10.65
N LEU A 65 -8.87 3.33 -9.78
CA LEU A 65 -7.87 4.10 -9.05
C LEU A 65 -6.84 4.74 -9.99
N ALA A 66 -6.33 3.98 -10.96
CA ALA A 66 -5.39 4.49 -11.94
C ALA A 66 -5.96 5.68 -12.72
N ARG A 67 -7.25 5.60 -13.09
CA ARG A 67 -7.95 6.71 -13.74
C ARG A 67 -8.03 7.95 -12.84
N THR A 68 -8.46 7.81 -11.58
CA THR A 68 -8.55 8.94 -10.65
C THR A 68 -7.18 9.56 -10.37
N ILE A 69 -6.13 8.77 -10.21
CA ILE A 69 -4.76 9.28 -10.07
C ILE A 69 -4.31 10.03 -11.34
N GLY A 70 -4.69 9.52 -12.52
CA GLY A 70 -4.51 10.20 -13.81
C GLY A 70 -5.18 11.57 -13.87
N GLU A 71 -6.40 11.69 -13.36
CA GLU A 71 -7.14 12.97 -13.26
C GLU A 71 -6.44 13.98 -12.33
N LEU A 72 -5.58 13.53 -11.41
CA LEU A 72 -4.71 14.37 -10.57
C LEU A 72 -3.37 14.73 -11.25
N GLY A 73 -3.21 14.39 -12.53
CA GLY A 73 -1.99 14.65 -13.29
C GLY A 73 -0.82 13.73 -12.95
N LYS A 74 -1.08 12.59 -12.31
CA LYS A 74 -0.05 11.60 -11.94
C LYS A 74 -0.21 10.33 -12.78
N LEU A 75 0.90 9.67 -13.09
CA LEU A 75 0.90 8.42 -13.83
C LEU A 75 1.38 7.30 -12.89
N PRO A 76 0.50 6.39 -12.44
CA PRO A 76 0.90 5.35 -11.51
C PRO A 76 1.59 4.18 -12.22
N ASP A 77 2.63 3.64 -11.58
CA ASP A 77 3.15 2.31 -11.89
C ASP A 77 2.17 1.24 -11.39
N ASN A 78 1.98 0.17 -12.15
CA ASN A 78 1.02 -0.88 -11.83
C ASN A 78 1.73 -2.18 -11.49
N PHE A 79 1.35 -2.78 -10.37
CA PHE A 79 1.85 -4.04 -9.84
C PHE A 79 0.67 -4.97 -9.55
N ALA A 80 0.86 -6.27 -9.74
CA ALA A 80 -0.08 -7.31 -9.38
C ALA A 80 0.66 -8.44 -8.67
N TYR A 81 0.17 -8.88 -7.52
CA TYR A 81 0.72 -10.04 -6.81
C TYR A 81 -0.19 -11.24 -7.02
N GLU A 82 0.37 -12.34 -7.53
CA GLU A 82 -0.35 -13.57 -7.83
C GLU A 82 0.52 -14.78 -7.43
N GLY A 83 0.01 -15.62 -6.52
CA GLY A 83 0.83 -16.63 -5.84
C GLY A 83 2.05 -16.00 -5.16
N ASP A 84 3.25 -16.51 -5.45
CA ASP A 84 4.51 -15.94 -4.95
C ASP A 84 5.16 -14.94 -5.93
N ASN A 85 4.48 -14.66 -7.04
CA ASN A 85 4.98 -13.83 -8.12
C ASN A 85 4.42 -12.41 -8.04
N CYS A 86 5.17 -11.49 -8.61
CA CYS A 86 4.75 -10.15 -8.90
C CYS A 86 4.89 -9.86 -10.39
N PHE A 87 3.85 -9.26 -10.95
CA PHE A 87 3.80 -8.76 -12.30
C PHE A 87 3.72 -7.25 -12.26
N TYR A 88 4.56 -6.55 -13.01
CA TYR A 88 4.52 -5.09 -13.00
C TYR A 88 4.70 -4.48 -14.39
N SER A 89 4.17 -3.26 -14.54
CA SER A 89 4.34 -2.40 -15.69
C SER A 89 4.65 -0.99 -15.22
N LYS A 90 5.79 -0.46 -15.68
CA LYS A 90 6.21 0.92 -15.39
C LYS A 90 5.62 1.87 -16.41
N VAL A 91 5.33 3.09 -15.97
CA VAL A 91 4.93 4.19 -16.85
C VAL A 91 5.93 4.35 -17.99
N GLY A 92 5.42 4.38 -19.23
CA GLY A 92 6.24 4.51 -20.44
C GLY A 92 6.81 3.20 -21.00
N SER A 93 6.57 2.05 -20.36
CA SER A 93 6.91 0.73 -20.93
C SER A 93 5.71 0.11 -21.65
N MET A 94 5.79 -0.03 -22.98
CA MET A 94 4.79 -0.76 -23.77
C MET A 94 5.01 -2.27 -23.78
N ASN A 95 6.15 -2.75 -23.26
CA ASN A 95 6.55 -4.15 -23.34
C ASN A 95 6.80 -4.77 -21.96
N ALA A 96 6.18 -5.94 -21.82
CA ALA A 96 6.38 -7.00 -20.83
C ALA A 96 6.02 -6.65 -19.38
N THR A 97 4.85 -7.15 -18.99
CA THR A 97 4.63 -7.83 -17.71
C THR A 97 5.90 -8.59 -17.29
N GLN A 98 6.69 -8.01 -16.39
CA GLN A 98 7.87 -8.69 -15.87
C GLN A 98 7.45 -9.54 -14.68
N ASN A 99 7.75 -10.84 -14.74
CA ASN A 99 7.59 -11.74 -13.60
C ASN A 99 8.84 -11.63 -12.72
N SER A 100 8.63 -11.26 -11.45
CA SER A 100 9.66 -11.08 -10.43
C SER A 100 9.12 -11.61 -9.11
N SER A 101 9.97 -11.80 -8.10
CA SER A 101 9.48 -12.10 -6.76
C SER A 101 8.75 -10.89 -6.16
N ILE A 102 7.81 -11.14 -5.24
CA ILE A 102 7.12 -10.07 -4.51
C ILE A 102 8.11 -9.17 -3.78
N LYS A 103 9.15 -9.75 -3.17
CA LYS A 103 10.20 -9.00 -2.47
C LYS A 103 10.94 -8.02 -3.38
N GLU A 104 11.23 -8.42 -4.62
CA GLU A 104 11.86 -7.53 -5.60
C GLU A 104 10.92 -6.38 -5.96
N CYS A 105 9.63 -6.66 -6.21
CA CYS A 105 8.65 -5.62 -6.45
C CYS A 105 8.50 -4.65 -5.27
N GLU A 106 8.43 -5.15 -4.04
CA GLU A 106 8.34 -4.31 -2.84
C GLU A 106 9.54 -3.35 -2.72
N SER A 107 10.73 -3.77 -3.11
CA SER A 107 11.90 -2.89 -3.14
C SER A 107 11.75 -1.73 -4.12
N MET A 108 11.03 -1.95 -5.23
CA MET A 108 10.76 -0.95 -6.27
C MET A 108 9.70 0.08 -5.87
N LEU A 109 8.87 -0.24 -4.88
CA LEU A 109 7.86 0.66 -4.32
C LEU A 109 8.47 1.72 -3.38
N THR A 110 9.76 1.60 -3.05
CA THR A 110 10.46 2.54 -2.17
C THR A 110 10.42 3.96 -2.73
N GLY A 111 9.92 4.90 -1.93
CA GLY A 111 9.81 6.31 -2.31
C GLY A 111 8.58 6.64 -3.15
N SER A 112 7.67 5.69 -3.37
CA SER A 112 6.35 5.92 -3.95
C SER A 112 5.30 6.09 -2.87
N VAL A 113 4.21 6.80 -3.21
CA VAL A 113 2.93 6.62 -2.51
C VAL A 113 2.24 5.39 -3.09
N VAL A 114 1.91 4.42 -2.26
CA VAL A 114 1.41 3.12 -2.71
C VAL A 114 -0.04 2.90 -2.33
N PHE A 115 -0.84 2.44 -3.26
CA PHE A 115 -2.18 1.94 -3.00
C PHE A 115 -2.20 0.42 -3.11
N TYR A 116 -2.41 -0.26 -1.99
CA TYR A 116 -2.61 -1.70 -1.95
C TYR A 116 -4.09 -2.02 -1.99
N ILE A 117 -4.49 -2.85 -2.94
CA ILE A 117 -5.87 -3.32 -3.10
C ILE A 117 -5.83 -4.82 -2.88
N LYS A 118 -6.62 -5.32 -1.93
CA LYS A 118 -6.72 -6.74 -1.66
C LYS A 118 -8.15 -7.14 -1.29
N TYR A 119 -8.48 -8.38 -1.64
CA TYR A 119 -9.74 -8.97 -1.21
C TYR A 119 -9.73 -9.25 0.29
N ASN A 120 -10.82 -8.91 0.96
CA ASN A 120 -11.06 -9.26 2.36
C ASN A 120 -12.57 -9.29 2.64
N SER A 121 -13.17 -10.47 2.67
CA SER A 121 -14.61 -10.63 2.95
C SER A 121 -15.03 -10.22 4.37
N ALA A 122 -14.08 -10.13 5.30
CA ALA A 122 -14.36 -9.75 6.69
C ALA A 122 -14.25 -8.24 6.93
N ARG A 123 -13.76 -7.46 5.95
CA ARG A 123 -13.45 -6.05 6.15
C ARG A 123 -13.58 -5.24 4.85
N ASN A 124 -14.58 -4.36 4.82
CA ASN A 124 -14.78 -3.35 3.78
C ASN A 124 -14.30 -1.98 4.28
N ALA A 125 -13.02 -1.66 4.06
CA ALA A 125 -12.42 -0.42 4.57
C ALA A 125 -11.18 0.02 3.79
N THR A 126 -10.92 1.33 3.84
CA THR A 126 -9.65 1.92 3.41
C THR A 126 -8.89 2.42 4.64
N SER A 127 -7.65 1.96 4.81
CA SER A 127 -6.74 2.43 5.87
C SER A 127 -5.64 3.28 5.26
N PHE A 128 -5.44 4.49 5.81
CA PHE A 128 -4.41 5.40 5.37
C PHE A 128 -3.21 5.36 6.31
N TYR A 129 -2.03 5.45 5.71
CA TYR A 129 -0.72 5.59 6.33
C TYR A 129 0.00 6.73 5.60
N LYS A 130 1.18 7.14 6.07
CA LYS A 130 1.88 8.27 5.47
C LYS A 130 2.12 8.11 3.96
N SER A 131 2.71 6.99 3.54
CA SER A 131 3.08 6.69 2.15
C SER A 131 2.26 5.55 1.53
N LYS A 132 1.17 5.14 2.20
CA LYS A 132 0.42 3.94 1.82
C LYS A 132 -1.08 4.10 2.10
N ALA A 133 -1.91 3.65 1.17
CA ALA A 133 -3.32 3.35 1.42
C ALA A 133 -3.55 1.84 1.22
N VAL A 134 -4.28 1.21 2.14
CA VAL A 134 -4.69 -0.20 2.02
C VAL A 134 -6.20 -0.25 1.89
N ILE A 135 -6.68 -0.70 0.75
CA ILE A 135 -8.08 -0.86 0.38
C ILE A 135 -8.40 -2.34 0.48
N GLU A 136 -9.26 -2.69 1.42
CA GLU A 136 -9.69 -4.05 1.68
C GLU A 136 -11.20 -4.14 1.51
N GLY A 137 -11.67 -5.18 0.82
CA GLY A 137 -13.10 -5.47 0.78
C GLY A 137 -13.48 -6.68 -0.04
N ASP A 138 -14.78 -6.95 -0.05
CA ASP A 138 -15.41 -7.95 -0.89
C ASP A 138 -15.64 -7.46 -2.34
N GLY A 139 -16.31 -8.29 -3.15
CA GLY A 139 -16.58 -7.99 -4.55
C GLY A 139 -17.39 -6.71 -4.74
N ASP A 140 -18.42 -6.47 -3.92
CA ASP A 140 -19.31 -5.31 -4.08
C ASP A 140 -18.61 -4.01 -3.68
N PHE A 141 -17.84 -4.05 -2.59
CA PHE A 141 -17.03 -2.92 -2.14
C PHE A 141 -15.96 -2.55 -3.18
N LEU A 142 -15.23 -3.53 -3.70
CA LEU A 142 -14.14 -3.31 -4.66
C LEU A 142 -14.67 -2.93 -6.06
N ASN A 143 -15.81 -3.46 -6.50
CA ASN A 143 -16.46 -3.06 -7.75
C ASN A 143 -16.89 -1.59 -7.75
N ASN A 144 -17.20 -1.06 -6.56
CA ASN A 144 -17.61 0.31 -6.35
C ASN A 144 -16.52 1.11 -5.62
N CYS A 145 -15.24 0.87 -5.90
CA CYS A 145 -14.12 1.60 -5.30
C CYS A 145 -14.30 3.13 -5.46
N GLN A 146 -14.97 3.78 -4.50
CA GLN A 146 -15.36 5.20 -4.56
C GLN A 146 -14.17 6.08 -4.19
N LEU A 147 -13.16 6.08 -5.05
CA LEU A 147 -11.89 6.73 -4.78
C LEU A 147 -11.92 8.22 -5.10
N ALA A 148 -12.77 8.66 -6.03
CA ALA A 148 -12.95 10.07 -6.35
C ALA A 148 -13.39 10.90 -5.12
N SER A 149 -14.30 10.37 -4.29
CA SER A 149 -14.70 11.02 -3.04
C SER A 149 -13.61 10.95 -1.95
N MET A 150 -12.77 9.92 -1.97
CA MET A 150 -11.66 9.78 -1.02
C MET A 150 -10.46 10.66 -1.38
N ILE A 151 -10.15 10.84 -2.66
CA ILE A 151 -8.90 11.47 -3.12
C ILE A 151 -9.14 12.88 -3.72
N GLY A 152 -10.27 13.11 -4.38
CA GLY A 152 -10.56 14.33 -5.16
C GLY A 152 -11.59 15.31 -4.56
N GLY A 153 -11.94 15.15 -3.28
CA GLY A 153 -12.77 16.11 -2.52
C GLY A 153 -11.98 17.12 -1.71
#